data_AF-I3S558-F1
#
_entry.id   AF-I3S558-F1
#
_cell.length_a   1.000
_cell.length_b   1.000
_cell.length_c   1.000
_cell.angle_alpha   90.00
_cell.angle_beta   90.00
_cell.angle_gamma   90.00
#
_symmetry.space_group_name_H-M   'P 1'
#
loop_
_entity.id
_entity.type
_entity.pdbx_description
1 polymer ?
#
loop_
_entity_poly.entity_id
_entity_poly.type
_entity_poly.pdbx_seq_one_letter_code
_entity_poly.pdbx_strand_id
1 'polypeptide(L)'
;MGRKASHVALECTLQSHPNMVILGEEVAASKLTLFEITKQISDAVQARAEQDKYHGVILLPEGLIESIPEVYALLKEIHTLLRQGVAVGKISSQLSPWTSALFEFLPPFIRKQLLLYPESDDSAQLSQIETEKLLAYLVEAEINKRQKEGTYKGKKFNAICHFFGYQARGSLSIKV
;
A
#
# COMPACT_ATOMS: atom_id res chain seq x y z
N MET A 1 9.79 -7.05 -3.12
CA MET A 1 9.23 -8.30 -2.55
C MET A 1 9.67 -8.44 -1.11
N GLY A 2 8.82 -9.01 -0.26
CA GLY A 2 9.05 -9.23 1.17
C GLY A 2 7.73 -9.41 1.91
N ARG A 3 7.39 -10.65 2.28
CA ARG A 3 6.05 -11.00 2.82
C ARG A 3 5.78 -10.41 4.20
N LYS A 4 6.53 -10.85 5.22
CA LYS A 4 6.18 -10.58 6.63
C LYS A 4 7.02 -9.49 7.27
N ALA A 5 8.28 -9.37 6.87
CA ALA A 5 9.23 -8.45 7.46
C ALA A 5 9.80 -7.49 6.42
N SER A 6 10.06 -6.26 6.84
CA SER A 6 10.58 -5.19 5.99
C SER A 6 12.11 -5.24 5.85
N HIS A 7 12.78 -6.37 6.13
CA HIS A 7 14.24 -6.48 6.09
C HIS A 7 14.84 -6.05 4.75
N VAL A 8 14.23 -6.48 3.63
CA VAL A 8 14.69 -6.09 2.28
C VAL A 8 14.51 -4.60 2.06
N ALA A 9 13.37 -4.04 2.47
CA ALA A 9 13.11 -2.60 2.35
C ALA A 9 14.10 -1.79 3.19
N LEU A 10 14.36 -2.21 4.44
CA LEU A 10 15.32 -1.56 5.33
C LEU A 10 16.74 -1.58 4.78
N GLU A 11 17.22 -2.73 4.30
CA GLU A 11 18.55 -2.84 3.68
C GLU A 11 18.65 -1.93 2.43
N CYS A 12 17.65 -1.97 1.54
CA CYS A 12 17.60 -1.07 0.39
C CYS A 12 17.60 0.40 0.82
N THR A 13 16.91 0.76 1.91
CA THR A 13 16.91 2.13 2.45
C THR A 13 18.30 2.55 2.89
N LEU A 14 19.02 1.70 3.62
CA LEU A 14 20.39 2.01 4.08
C LEU A 14 21.37 2.16 2.91
N GLN A 15 21.21 1.40 1.84
CA GLN A 15 22.09 1.44 0.66
C GLN A 15 21.80 2.60 -0.29
N SER A 16 20.52 2.99 -0.43
CA SER A 16 20.08 3.92 -1.49
C SER A 16 19.58 5.28 -1.00
N HIS A 17 19.42 5.44 0.31
CA HIS A 17 18.94 6.69 0.94
C HIS A 17 17.71 7.31 0.25
N PRO A 18 16.59 6.57 0.13
CA PRO A 18 15.35 7.11 -0.43
C PRO A 18 14.84 8.27 0.42
N ASN A 19 13.93 9.08 -0.14
CA ASN A 19 13.39 10.23 0.58
C ASN A 19 12.43 9.83 1.70
N MET A 20 11.79 8.66 1.57
CA MET A 20 10.91 8.08 2.57
C MET A 20 10.92 6.57 2.45
N VAL A 21 10.76 5.89 3.57
CA VAL A 21 10.45 4.45 3.64
C VAL A 21 9.29 4.27 4.61
N ILE A 22 8.39 3.33 4.32
CA ILE A 22 7.35 2.92 5.27
C ILE A 22 7.65 1.49 5.67
N LEU A 23 7.76 1.23 6.97
CA LEU A 23 8.03 -0.11 7.50
C LEU A 23 6.72 -0.71 8.03
N GLY A 24 6.41 -1.93 7.60
CA GLY A 24 5.17 -2.61 8.03
C GLY A 24 5.11 -2.80 9.54
N GLU A 25 6.24 -3.06 10.18
CA GLU A 25 6.35 -3.26 11.63
C GLU A 25 5.99 -1.99 12.41
N GLU A 26 6.42 -0.81 11.92
CA GLU A 26 6.07 0.48 12.52
C GLU A 26 4.59 0.80 12.32
N VAL A 27 4.06 0.52 11.12
CA VAL A 27 2.64 0.69 10.80
C VAL A 27 1.76 -0.15 11.72
N ALA A 28 2.13 -1.42 11.94
CA ALA A 28 1.41 -2.32 12.81
C ALA A 28 1.51 -1.90 14.29
N ALA A 29 2.70 -1.51 14.76
CA ALA A 29 2.94 -1.10 16.14
C ALA A 29 2.19 0.19 16.50
N SER A 30 2.22 1.17 15.61
CA SER A 30 1.54 2.46 15.77
C SER A 30 0.07 2.44 15.35
N LYS A 31 -0.42 1.29 14.85
CA LYS A 31 -1.79 1.08 14.34
C LYS A 31 -2.20 2.13 13.31
N LEU A 32 -1.27 2.49 12.42
CA LEU A 32 -1.52 3.51 11.40
C LEU A 32 -2.61 3.02 10.43
N THR A 33 -3.53 3.92 10.11
CA THR A 33 -4.56 3.73 9.09
C THR A 33 -4.03 4.04 7.69
N LEU A 34 -4.73 3.56 6.66
CA LEU A 34 -4.43 3.87 5.27
C LEU A 34 -4.49 5.39 5.01
N PHE A 35 -5.41 6.09 5.68
CA PHE A 35 -5.52 7.53 5.62
C PHE A 35 -4.31 8.24 6.25
N GLU A 36 -3.86 7.80 7.42
CA GLU A 36 -2.68 8.38 8.08
C GLU A 36 -1.41 8.17 7.26
N ILE A 37 -1.22 6.98 6.69
CA ILE A 37 -0.08 6.71 5.80
C ILE A 37 -0.12 7.62 4.57
N THR A 38 -1.29 7.75 3.94
CA THR A 38 -1.49 8.66 2.80
C THR A 38 -1.14 10.09 3.18
N LYS A 39 -1.63 10.56 4.34
CA LYS A 39 -1.36 11.90 4.85
C LYS A 39 0.13 12.11 5.11
N GLN A 40 0.82 11.16 5.73
CA GLN A 40 2.27 11.25 5.97
C GLN A 40 3.05 11.39 4.66
N ILE A 41 2.69 10.62 3.63
CA ILE A 41 3.31 10.75 2.30
C ILE A 41 3.01 12.13 1.70
N SER A 42 1.76 12.58 1.74
CA SER A 42 1.36 13.90 1.23
C SER A 42 2.07 15.04 1.96
N ASP A 43 2.25 14.94 3.27
CA ASP A 43 2.97 15.91 4.10
C ASP A 43 4.46 15.95 3.69
N ALA A 44 5.09 14.80 3.48
CA ALA A 44 6.46 14.73 2.98
C ALA A 44 6.61 15.33 1.58
N VAL A 45 5.66 15.07 0.67
CA VAL A 45 5.63 15.67 -0.68
C VAL A 45 5.49 17.19 -0.58
N GLN A 46 4.59 17.69 0.27
CA GLN A 46 4.38 19.12 0.48
C GLN A 46 5.63 19.80 1.06
N ALA A 47 6.23 19.23 2.12
CA ALA A 47 7.44 19.78 2.74
C ALA A 47 8.62 19.85 1.76
N ARG A 48 8.71 18.91 0.81
CA ARG A 48 9.71 18.95 -0.27
C ARG A 48 9.38 20.01 -1.32
N ALA A 49 8.10 20.15 -1.69
CA ALA A 49 7.66 21.18 -2.63
C ALA A 49 7.92 22.59 -2.09
N GLU A 50 7.80 22.82 -0.78
CA GLU A 50 8.17 24.08 -0.12
C GLU A 50 9.66 24.43 -0.24
N GLN A 51 10.50 23.42 -0.53
CA GLN A 51 11.94 23.56 -0.81
C GLN A 51 12.25 23.52 -2.32
N ASP A 52 11.26 23.72 -3.18
CA ASP A 52 11.36 23.60 -4.64
C ASP A 52 11.82 22.22 -5.16
N LYS A 53 11.64 21.17 -4.35
CA LYS A 53 11.96 19.78 -4.71
C LYS A 53 10.71 19.02 -5.11
N TYR A 54 10.47 18.93 -6.41
CA TYR A 54 9.28 18.27 -6.99
C TYR A 54 9.52 16.81 -7.43
N HIS A 55 10.47 16.14 -6.79
CA HIS A 55 10.83 14.75 -7.06
C HIS A 55 11.12 14.03 -5.74
N GLY A 56 10.93 12.72 -5.73
CA GLY A 56 11.33 11.87 -4.63
C GLY A 56 11.10 10.39 -4.90
N VAL A 57 11.72 9.55 -4.07
CA VAL A 57 11.59 8.11 -4.09
C VAL A 57 11.07 7.64 -2.73
N ILE A 58 10.06 6.78 -2.76
CA ILE A 58 9.48 6.13 -1.59
C ILE A 58 9.70 4.62 -1.74
N LEU A 59 10.24 3.97 -0.71
CA LEU A 59 10.33 2.52 -0.65
C LEU A 59 9.21 1.94 0.20
N LEU A 60 8.54 0.92 -0.34
CA LEU A 60 7.42 0.22 0.29
C LEU A 60 7.70 -1.29 0.32
N PRO A 61 7.52 -1.96 1.47
CA PRO A 61 7.52 -3.40 1.53
C PRO A 61 6.23 -3.95 0.91
N GLU A 62 6.33 -5.11 0.27
CA GLU A 62 5.19 -5.77 -0.39
C GLU A 62 4.06 -6.10 0.60
N GLY A 63 4.42 -6.62 1.79
CA GLY A 63 3.46 -6.94 2.86
C GLY A 63 2.89 -5.74 3.62
N LEU A 64 3.14 -4.51 3.17
CA LEU A 64 2.63 -3.31 3.86
C LEU A 64 1.11 -3.37 4.06
N ILE A 65 0.37 -3.88 3.06
CA ILE A 65 -1.10 -3.93 3.09
C ILE A 65 -1.65 -4.79 4.24
N GLU A 66 -0.96 -5.87 4.61
CA GLU A 66 -1.32 -6.73 5.75
C GLU A 66 -0.92 -6.13 7.10
N SER A 67 -0.02 -5.13 7.10
CA SER A 67 0.41 -4.45 8.32
C SER A 67 -0.59 -3.38 8.77
N ILE A 68 -1.46 -2.91 7.86
CA ILE A 68 -2.49 -1.90 8.15
C ILE A 68 -3.68 -2.60 8.80
N PRO A 69 -4.04 -2.30 10.08
CA PRO A 69 -5.02 -3.07 10.83
C PRO A 69 -6.41 -3.17 10.18
N GLU A 70 -6.91 -2.07 9.62
CA GLU A 70 -8.23 -2.02 8.99
C GLU A 70 -8.30 -2.83 7.69
N VAL A 71 -7.22 -2.83 6.91
CA VAL A 71 -7.13 -3.60 5.67
C VAL A 71 -6.93 -5.08 5.97
N TYR A 72 -6.14 -5.40 7.00
CA TYR A 72 -5.97 -6.77 7.47
C TYR A 72 -7.29 -7.39 7.96
N ALA A 73 -8.11 -6.62 8.68
CA ALA A 73 -9.45 -7.06 9.09
C ALA A 73 -10.36 -7.35 7.89
N LEU A 74 -10.36 -6.45 6.90
CA LEU A 74 -11.10 -6.64 5.64
C LEU A 74 -10.65 -7.91 4.90
N LEU A 75 -9.34 -8.12 4.74
CA LEU A 75 -8.78 -9.33 4.09
C LEU A 75 -9.23 -10.60 4.80
N LYS A 76 -9.16 -10.64 6.14
CA LYS A 76 -9.61 -11.79 6.93
C LYS A 76 -11.08 -12.12 6.71
N GLU A 77 -11.93 -11.10 6.66
CA GLU A 77 -13.35 -11.30 6.46
C GLU A 77 -13.66 -11.81 5.05
N ILE A 78 -13.03 -11.21 4.02
CA ILE A 78 -13.14 -11.68 2.63
C ILE A 78 -12.69 -13.14 2.52
N HIS A 79 -11.53 -13.52 3.09
CA HIS A 79 -11.03 -14.89 3.04
C HIS A 79 -11.96 -15.87 3.78
N THR A 80 -12.59 -15.43 4.87
CA THR A 80 -13.56 -16.25 5.60
C THR A 80 -14.81 -16.51 4.75
N LEU A 81 -15.33 -15.49 4.07
CA LEU A 81 -16.48 -15.60 3.17
C LEU A 81 -16.16 -16.46 1.93
N LEU A 82 -14.98 -16.31 1.35
CA LEU A 82 -14.51 -17.14 0.23
C LEU A 82 -14.43 -18.62 0.62
N ARG A 83 -13.93 -18.93 1.82
CA ARG A 83 -13.89 -20.30 2.34
C ARG A 83 -15.26 -20.91 2.58
N GLN A 84 -16.25 -20.09 2.92
CA GLN A 84 -17.65 -20.51 3.06
C GLN A 84 -18.33 -20.74 1.69
N GLY A 85 -17.62 -20.54 0.57
CA GLY A 85 -18.15 -20.72 -0.78
C GLY A 85 -19.03 -19.57 -1.25
N VAL A 86 -18.94 -18.40 -0.59
CA VAL A 86 -19.68 -17.20 -1.02
C VAL A 86 -19.13 -16.74 -2.36
N ALA A 87 -20.01 -16.63 -3.36
CA ALA A 87 -19.64 -16.11 -4.67
C ALA A 87 -19.12 -14.68 -4.54
N VAL A 88 -18.04 -14.36 -5.26
CA VAL A 88 -17.36 -13.05 -5.23
C VAL A 88 -18.31 -11.86 -5.35
N GLY A 89 -19.35 -11.96 -6.18
CA GLY A 89 -20.35 -10.89 -6.38
C GLY A 89 -21.30 -10.65 -5.19
N LYS A 90 -21.31 -11.53 -4.19
CA LYS A 90 -22.12 -11.40 -2.96
C LYS A 90 -21.27 -11.08 -1.72
N ILE A 91 -19.96 -11.00 -1.86
CA ILE A 91 -19.07 -10.75 -0.71
C ILE A 91 -19.34 -9.37 -0.12
N SER A 92 -19.47 -8.33 -0.95
CA SER A 92 -19.68 -6.95 -0.47
C SER A 92 -20.94 -6.76 0.38
N SER A 93 -21.99 -7.57 0.16
CA SER A 93 -23.23 -7.50 0.94
C SER A 93 -23.19 -8.34 2.22
N GLN A 94 -22.18 -9.19 2.40
CA GLN A 94 -22.00 -10.02 3.60
C GLN A 94 -20.86 -9.51 4.49
N LEU A 95 -20.12 -8.49 4.05
CA LEU A 95 -19.13 -7.80 4.88
C LEU A 95 -19.83 -7.03 6.02
N SER A 96 -19.13 -6.93 7.14
CA SER A 96 -19.52 -6.05 8.24
C SER A 96 -19.66 -4.59 7.76
N PRO A 97 -20.47 -3.76 8.43
CA PRO A 97 -20.67 -2.37 8.00
C PRO A 97 -19.35 -1.58 7.86
N TRP A 98 -18.39 -1.84 8.75
CA TRP A 98 -17.09 -1.15 8.75
C TRP A 98 -16.20 -1.58 7.57
N THR A 99 -16.05 -2.88 7.35
CA THR A 99 -15.23 -3.42 6.26
C THR A 99 -15.87 -3.20 4.90
N SER A 100 -17.20 -3.19 4.82
CA SER A 100 -17.93 -2.82 3.61
C SER A 100 -17.66 -1.36 3.22
N ALA A 101 -17.72 -0.42 4.17
CA ALA A 101 -17.37 0.98 3.92
C ALA A 101 -15.92 1.14 3.45
N LEU A 102 -14.96 0.43 4.08
CA LEU A 102 -13.57 0.43 3.63
C LEU A 102 -13.43 -0.14 2.22
N PHE A 103 -14.11 -1.24 1.92
CA PHE A 103 -14.08 -1.87 0.59
C PHE A 103 -14.65 -0.92 -0.48
N GLU A 104 -15.74 -0.20 -0.19
CA GLU A 104 -16.32 0.79 -1.08
C GLU A 104 -15.42 2.01 -1.31
N PHE A 105 -14.69 2.43 -0.27
CA PHE A 105 -13.69 3.49 -0.35
C PHE A 105 -12.51 3.13 -1.28
N LEU A 106 -12.13 1.84 -1.33
CA LEU A 106 -11.00 1.41 -2.15
C LEU A 106 -11.30 1.50 -3.66
N PRO A 107 -10.29 1.84 -4.49
CA PRO A 107 -10.46 1.88 -5.93
C PRO A 107 -10.88 0.54 -6.53
N PRO A 108 -11.64 0.53 -7.66
CA PRO A 108 -12.13 -0.70 -8.28
C PRO A 108 -11.05 -1.74 -8.63
N PHE A 109 -9.83 -1.30 -8.95
CA PHE A 109 -8.73 -2.21 -9.27
C PHE A 109 -8.22 -2.96 -8.04
N ILE A 110 -8.08 -2.28 -6.90
CA ILE A 110 -7.71 -2.88 -5.61
C ILE A 110 -8.79 -3.82 -5.12
N ARG A 111 -10.07 -3.42 -5.21
CA ARG A 111 -11.19 -4.31 -4.86
C ARG A 111 -11.11 -5.67 -5.55
N LYS A 112 -10.79 -5.67 -6.86
CA LYS A 112 -10.65 -6.92 -7.63
C LYS A 112 -9.46 -7.76 -7.15
N GLN A 113 -8.34 -7.12 -6.81
CA GLN A 113 -7.13 -7.80 -6.31
C GLN A 113 -7.36 -8.42 -4.91
N LEU A 114 -8.11 -7.75 -4.04
CA LEU A 114 -8.46 -8.26 -2.70
C LEU A 114 -9.45 -9.45 -2.73
N LEU A 115 -10.21 -9.59 -3.81
CA LEU A 115 -11.18 -10.68 -4.00
C LEU A 115 -10.56 -11.96 -4.60
N LEU A 116 -9.24 -11.95 -4.87
CA LEU A 116 -8.52 -13.15 -5.30
C LEU A 116 -8.52 -14.20 -4.18
N TYR A 117 -8.53 -15.47 -4.56
CA TYR A 117 -8.45 -16.56 -3.58
C TYR A 117 -7.13 -16.48 -2.81
N PRO A 118 -7.16 -16.72 -1.48
CA PRO A 118 -5.95 -16.74 -0.67
C PRO A 118 -5.00 -17.85 -1.15
N GLU A 119 -3.74 -17.72 -0.78
CA GLU A 119 -2.76 -18.77 -1.00
C GLU A 119 -3.04 -20.00 -0.12
N SER A 120 -2.31 -21.09 -0.36
CA SER A 120 -2.43 -22.34 0.40
C SER A 120 -2.18 -22.18 1.91
N ASP A 121 -1.49 -21.12 2.33
CA ASP A 121 -1.20 -20.78 3.71
C ASP A 121 -2.19 -19.76 4.33
N ASP A 122 -3.33 -19.50 3.66
CA ASP A 122 -4.38 -18.53 4.06
C ASP A 122 -3.94 -17.05 4.01
N SER A 123 -2.73 -16.77 3.50
CA SER A 123 -2.25 -15.41 3.26
C SER A 123 -2.81 -14.81 1.98
N ALA A 124 -2.87 -13.48 1.92
CA ALA A 124 -3.27 -12.80 0.69
C ALA A 124 -2.20 -13.01 -0.40
N GLN A 125 -2.59 -12.97 -1.66
CA GLN A 125 -1.65 -12.96 -2.77
C GLN A 125 -0.97 -11.59 -2.89
N LEU A 126 -0.05 -11.30 -1.96
CA LEU A 126 0.58 -9.98 -1.80
C LEU A 126 1.24 -9.47 -3.08
N SER A 127 1.91 -10.35 -3.83
CA SER A 127 2.52 -10.02 -5.13
C SER A 127 1.52 -9.51 -6.18
N GLN A 128 0.23 -9.82 -6.03
CA GLN A 128 -0.84 -9.41 -6.95
C GLN A 128 -1.54 -8.12 -6.50
N ILE A 129 -1.31 -7.68 -5.25
CA ILE A 129 -1.90 -6.48 -4.70
C ILE A 129 -0.95 -5.31 -4.95
N GLU A 130 -1.36 -4.43 -5.84
CA GLU A 130 -0.56 -3.27 -6.27
C GLU A 130 -0.66 -2.14 -5.24
N THR A 131 -0.10 -2.39 -4.05
CA THR A 131 -0.14 -1.49 -2.88
C THR A 131 0.47 -0.12 -3.20
N GLU A 132 1.52 -0.09 -4.00
CA GLU A 132 2.15 1.14 -4.46
C GLU A 132 1.21 1.99 -5.31
N LYS A 133 0.38 1.37 -6.16
CA LYS A 133 -0.62 2.06 -6.97
C LYS A 133 -1.79 2.55 -6.14
N LEU A 134 -2.21 1.78 -5.13
CA LEU A 134 -3.22 2.22 -4.16
C LEU A 134 -2.77 3.50 -3.46
N LEU A 135 -1.57 3.51 -2.88
CA LEU A 135 -1.03 4.68 -2.18
C LEU A 135 -0.83 5.85 -3.13
N ALA A 136 -0.29 5.63 -4.33
CA ALA A 136 -0.16 6.68 -5.34
C ALA A 136 -1.52 7.33 -5.68
N TYR A 137 -2.57 6.53 -5.87
CA TYR A 137 -3.93 7.02 -6.14
C TYR A 137 -4.49 7.86 -4.98
N LEU A 138 -4.33 7.38 -3.74
CA LEU A 138 -4.82 8.09 -2.55
C LEU A 138 -4.04 9.39 -2.29
N VAL A 139 -2.73 9.37 -2.48
CA VAL A 139 -1.87 10.56 -2.33
C VAL A 139 -2.21 11.58 -3.40
N GLU A 140 -2.46 11.17 -4.65
CA GLU A 140 -2.91 12.06 -5.70
C GLU A 140 -4.24 12.72 -5.35
N ALA A 141 -5.21 11.95 -4.85
CA ALA A 141 -6.51 12.47 -4.40
C ALA A 141 -6.35 13.48 -3.24
N GLU A 142 -5.50 13.19 -2.26
CA GLU A 142 -5.22 14.06 -1.11
C GLU A 142 -4.49 15.34 -1.52
N ILE A 143 -3.48 15.26 -2.40
CA ILE A 143 -2.80 16.46 -2.93
C ILE A 143 -3.75 17.31 -3.76
N ASN A 144 -4.61 16.70 -4.59
CA ASN A 144 -5.62 17.42 -5.36
C ASN A 144 -6.63 18.13 -4.45
N LYS A 145 -6.99 17.52 -3.32
CA LYS A 145 -7.82 18.17 -2.29
C LYS A 145 -7.10 19.39 -1.71
N ARG A 146 -5.84 19.25 -1.29
CA ARG A 146 -5.03 20.37 -0.76
C ARG A 146 -4.81 21.49 -1.79
N GLN A 147 -4.71 21.18 -3.07
CA GLN A 147 -4.66 22.17 -4.15
C GLN A 147 -5.95 22.99 -4.22
N LYS A 148 -7.12 22.34 -4.15
CA LYS A 148 -8.42 23.01 -4.14
C LYS A 148 -8.60 23.91 -2.91
N GLU A 149 -8.06 23.48 -1.77
CA GLU A 149 -8.06 24.24 -0.52
C GLU A 149 -6.99 25.35 -0.48
N GLY A 150 -6.08 25.39 -1.46
CA GLY A 150 -4.98 26.37 -1.55
C GLY A 150 -3.82 26.13 -0.58
N THR A 151 -3.81 25.00 0.13
CA THR A 151 -2.76 24.65 1.10
C THR A 151 -1.52 24.05 0.43
N TYR A 152 -1.67 23.44 -0.75
CA TYR A 152 -0.55 22.94 -1.56
C TYR A 152 -0.31 23.85 -2.77
N LYS A 153 0.89 24.44 -2.85
CA LYS A 153 1.33 25.33 -3.94
C LYS A 153 2.36 24.69 -4.88
N GLY A 154 2.66 23.41 -4.69
CA GLY A 154 3.63 22.70 -5.52
C GLY A 154 3.09 22.37 -6.92
N LYS A 155 3.94 21.72 -7.72
CA LYS A 155 3.55 21.23 -9.05
C LYS A 155 2.54 20.08 -8.96
N LYS A 156 1.88 19.79 -10.08
CA LYS A 156 0.99 18.62 -10.24
C LYS A 156 1.73 17.35 -9.80
N PHE A 157 1.12 16.59 -8.89
CA PHE A 157 1.64 15.32 -8.45
C PHE A 157 1.55 14.28 -9.58
N ASN A 158 2.62 13.52 -9.78
CA ASN A 158 2.66 12.39 -10.71
C ASN A 158 3.51 11.29 -10.09
N ALA A 159 2.97 10.09 -9.99
CA ALA A 159 3.63 8.94 -9.38
C ALA A 159 3.98 7.90 -10.44
N ILE A 160 5.22 7.41 -10.39
CA ILE A 160 5.67 6.27 -11.18
C ILE A 160 5.86 5.11 -10.21
N CYS A 161 5.12 4.04 -10.46
CA CYS A 161 5.10 2.85 -9.62
C CYS A 161 6.01 1.77 -10.19
N HIS A 162 6.85 1.18 -9.34
CA HIS A 162 7.73 0.07 -9.70
C HIS A 162 7.58 -1.05 -8.67
N PHE A 163 7.44 -2.28 -9.15
CA PHE A 163 7.47 -3.46 -8.30
C PHE A 163 8.74 -4.25 -8.59
N PHE A 164 9.62 -4.37 -7.59
CA PHE A 164 10.85 -5.12 -7.71
C PHE A 164 10.81 -6.43 -6.92
N GLY A 165 10.97 -7.55 -7.61
CA GLY A 165 10.73 -8.87 -7.03
C GLY A 165 11.33 -10.01 -7.83
N TYR A 166 10.54 -10.57 -8.75
CA TYR A 166 10.89 -11.80 -9.47
C TYR A 166 12.24 -11.73 -10.19
N GLN A 167 12.59 -10.59 -10.78
CA GLN A 167 13.86 -10.39 -11.47
C GLN A 167 15.09 -10.54 -10.55
N ALA A 168 14.94 -10.25 -9.25
CA ALA A 168 16.03 -10.39 -8.28
C ALA A 168 16.17 -11.84 -7.77
N ARG A 169 15.13 -12.67 -7.89
CA ARG A 169 15.16 -14.06 -7.42
C ARG A 169 15.84 -15.02 -8.38
N GLY A 170 15.94 -14.65 -9.66
CA GLY A 170 16.65 -15.41 -10.70
C GLY A 170 18.00 -14.83 -11.09
N SER A 171 18.52 -13.85 -10.34
CA SER A 171 19.80 -13.22 -10.64
C SER A 171 20.98 -14.11 -10.26
N LEU A 172 22.14 -13.86 -10.87
CA LEU A 172 23.38 -14.52 -10.50
C LEU A 172 23.73 -14.17 -9.05
N SER A 173 24.08 -15.18 -8.27
CA SER A 173 24.54 -14.99 -6.90
C SER A 173 25.85 -14.19 -6.88
N ILE A 174 25.93 -13.21 -5.99
CA ILE A 174 27.16 -12.47 -5.73
C ILE A 174 28.16 -13.40 -5.04
N LYS A 175 29.43 -13.36 -5.45
CA LYS A 175 30.51 -13.99 -4.68
C LYS A 175 30.72 -13.15 -3.42
N VAL A 176 30.46 -13.77 -2.27
CA VAL A 176 30.83 -13.25 -0.95
C VAL A 176 32.33 -13.42 -0.77
#